data_AF-A0AB36TQ20-F1
#
_entry.id   AF-A0AB36TQ20-F1
#
_cell.length_a   1.000
_cell.length_b   1.000
_cell.length_c   1.000
_cell.angle_alpha   90.00
_cell.angle_beta   90.00
_cell.angle_gamma   90.00
#
_symmetry.space_group_name_H-M   'P 1'
#
loop_
_entity.id
_entity.type
_entity.pdbx_description
1 polymer ?
#
loop_
_entity_poly.entity_id
_entity_poly.type
_entity_poly.pdbx_seq_one_letter_code
_entity_poly.pdbx_strand_id
1 'polypeptide(L)'
;VKFNFKSFIKIVDDLGGVEVDVPVEFTEQDSNDNAEAIHLEKGVQKLNGEEALALARTRHIDSDAMRGQRQQLVIEAILKKLTSVGSVTKVGNIIDDINGQFVTNLTFDDMLSFYKYGSDSEIEKLQIQGDDCYMAKGDDTCSKSAGGGRTYYYNPDKKELANVTNELRTHLGLPAYTKSDSDSDSKKTKESKSENSSERESSNNEVKNKNKNSSEDTETSSNDNE
;
A
#
# COMPACT_ATOMS: atom_id res chain seq x y z
N VAL A 1 -0.71 13.83 -7.58
CA VAL A 1 0.72 14.19 -7.54
C VAL A 1 1.57 12.93 -7.54
N LYS A 2 2.52 12.80 -8.47
CA LYS A 2 3.50 11.70 -8.56
C LYS A 2 4.86 12.27 -8.91
N PHE A 3 5.91 11.78 -8.25
CA PHE A 3 7.30 12.15 -8.51
C PHE A 3 8.25 10.99 -8.19
N ASN A 4 9.51 11.11 -8.64
CA ASN A 4 10.57 10.14 -8.36
C ASN A 4 11.65 10.75 -7.45
N PHE A 5 12.67 9.97 -7.10
CA PHE A 5 13.75 10.40 -6.22
C PHE A 5 14.52 11.62 -6.75
N LYS A 6 14.80 11.66 -8.06
CA LYS A 6 15.51 12.79 -8.68
C LYS A 6 14.71 14.09 -8.54
N SER A 7 13.41 14.04 -8.79
CA SER A 7 12.51 15.19 -8.61
C SER A 7 12.45 15.62 -7.15
N PHE A 8 12.38 14.65 -6.23
CA PHE A 8 12.36 14.92 -4.80
C PHE A 8 13.61 15.69 -4.34
N ILE A 9 14.81 15.18 -4.69
CA ILE A 9 16.09 15.80 -4.34
C ILE A 9 16.12 17.24 -4.87
N LYS A 10 15.78 17.41 -6.15
CA LYS A 10 15.77 18.72 -6.80
C LYS A 10 14.82 19.71 -6.11
N ILE A 11 13.60 19.30 -5.75
CA ILE A 11 12.66 20.18 -5.03
C ILE A 11 13.27 20.70 -3.73
N VAL A 12 13.86 19.81 -2.93
CA VAL A 12 14.46 20.17 -1.64
C VAL A 12 15.67 21.09 -1.83
N ASP A 13 16.51 20.82 -2.83
CA ASP A 13 17.68 21.63 -3.14
C ASP A 13 17.30 23.02 -3.68
N ASP A 14 16.28 23.12 -4.54
CA ASP A 14 15.78 24.40 -5.06
C ASP A 14 15.13 25.26 -3.96
N LEU A 15 14.58 24.61 -2.91
CA LEU A 15 14.15 25.27 -1.68
C LEU A 15 15.32 25.72 -0.79
N GLY A 16 16.55 25.33 -1.15
CA GLY A 16 17.77 25.59 -0.39
C GLY A 16 17.85 24.73 0.88
N GLY A 17 17.25 23.54 0.87
CA GLY A 17 17.15 22.62 2.00
C GLY A 17 15.95 22.86 2.93
N VAL A 18 15.66 21.88 3.77
CA VAL A 18 14.53 21.86 4.72
C VAL A 18 15.00 21.61 6.15
N GLU A 19 14.36 22.24 7.15
CA GLU A 19 14.67 21.98 8.55
C GLU A 19 13.81 20.83 9.08
N VAL A 20 14.45 19.79 9.62
CA VAL A 20 13.79 18.59 10.14
C VAL A 20 14.37 18.24 11.50
N ASP A 21 13.51 17.89 12.46
CA ASP A 21 13.93 17.26 13.72
C ASP A 21 14.13 15.76 13.48
N VAL A 22 15.39 15.36 13.30
CA VAL A 22 15.75 13.98 13.00
C VAL A 22 15.57 13.12 14.26
N PRO A 23 14.73 12.07 14.24
CA PRO A 23 14.32 11.38 15.46
C PRO A 23 15.45 10.55 16.11
N VAL A 24 16.45 10.15 15.32
CA VAL A 24 17.50 9.21 15.71
C VAL A 24 18.70 9.38 14.78
N GLU A 25 19.89 9.19 15.31
CA GLU A 25 21.13 9.22 14.53
C GLU A 25 21.27 7.95 13.68
N PHE A 26 21.68 8.10 12.42
CA PHE A 26 21.93 6.98 11.53
C PHE A 26 22.83 7.35 10.35
N THR A 27 23.36 6.31 9.70
CA THR A 27 24.13 6.41 8.46
C THR A 27 23.42 5.62 7.36
N GLU A 28 23.36 6.17 6.17
CA GLU A 28 22.62 5.61 5.03
C GLU A 28 23.37 5.87 3.71
N GLN A 29 22.99 5.12 2.68
CA GLN A 29 23.44 5.37 1.31
C GLN A 29 22.75 6.58 0.65
N ASP A 30 23.41 7.17 -0.35
CA ASP A 30 22.82 8.21 -1.19
C ASP A 30 21.91 7.65 -2.31
N SER A 31 21.44 8.52 -3.20
CA SER A 31 20.65 8.14 -4.37
C SER A 31 21.43 7.36 -5.44
N ASN A 32 22.76 7.33 -5.39
CA ASN A 32 23.65 6.60 -6.30
C ASN A 32 24.13 5.26 -5.72
N ASP A 33 23.53 4.81 -4.60
CA ASP A 33 23.90 3.60 -3.88
C ASP A 33 25.34 3.62 -3.34
N ASN A 34 25.90 4.80 -3.09
CA ASN A 34 27.16 4.93 -2.36
C ASN A 34 26.90 4.64 -0.89
N ALA A 35 27.43 3.53 -0.39
CA ALA A 35 27.32 3.16 1.01
C ALA A 35 27.93 4.22 1.94
N GLU A 36 27.29 4.44 3.09
CA GLU A 36 27.75 5.36 4.15
C GLU A 36 27.95 6.82 3.69
N ALA A 37 27.30 7.23 2.61
CA ALA A 37 27.45 8.57 2.05
C ALA A 37 26.76 9.67 2.88
N ILE A 38 25.74 9.31 3.66
CA ILE A 38 24.91 10.26 4.41
C ILE A 38 24.90 9.86 5.88
N HIS A 39 25.24 10.81 6.75
CA HIS A 39 25.17 10.65 8.19
C HIS A 39 24.33 11.78 8.78
N LEU A 40 23.25 11.43 9.49
CA LEU A 40 22.37 12.37 10.16
C LEU A 40 22.43 12.16 11.67
N GLU A 41 22.61 13.23 12.41
CA GLU A 41 22.57 13.20 13.87
C GLU A 41 21.12 13.20 14.37
N LYS A 42 20.89 12.95 15.65
CA LYS A 42 19.57 13.19 16.26
C LYS A 42 19.39 14.68 16.53
N GLY A 43 18.22 15.23 16.21
CA GLY A 43 17.83 16.61 16.49
C GLY A 43 17.58 17.46 15.24
N VAL A 44 17.28 18.74 15.47
CA VAL A 44 16.96 19.71 14.42
C VAL A 44 18.18 19.98 13.54
N GLN A 45 18.05 19.65 12.26
CA GLN A 45 19.08 19.86 11.24
C GLN A 45 18.47 20.40 9.96
N LYS A 46 19.28 21.12 9.19
CA LYS A 46 18.93 21.56 7.85
C LYS A 46 19.41 20.50 6.85
N LEU A 47 18.47 19.80 6.23
CA LEU A 47 18.73 18.73 5.29
C LEU A 47 18.68 19.22 3.84
N ASN A 48 19.67 18.83 3.03
CA ASN A 48 19.64 18.92 1.57
C ASN A 48 18.78 17.79 0.95
N GLY A 49 18.65 17.75 -0.37
CA GLY A 49 17.80 16.78 -1.05
C GLY A 49 18.21 15.32 -0.86
N GLU A 50 19.51 15.02 -0.85
CA GLU A 50 20.03 13.66 -0.59
C GLU A 50 19.76 13.24 0.86
N GLU A 51 20.06 14.12 1.82
CA GLU A 51 19.84 13.89 3.26
C GLU A 51 18.36 13.68 3.59
N ALA A 52 17.48 14.52 3.04
CA ALA A 52 16.04 14.38 3.20
C ALA A 52 15.52 13.09 2.57
N LEU A 53 16.09 12.66 1.43
CA LEU A 53 15.73 11.42 0.76
C LEU A 53 16.16 10.21 1.59
N ALA A 54 17.37 10.23 2.15
CA ALA A 54 17.87 9.18 3.04
C ALA A 54 16.97 9.02 4.26
N LEU A 55 16.58 10.12 4.91
CA LEU A 55 15.64 10.11 6.03
C LEU A 55 14.28 9.49 5.66
N ALA A 56 13.76 9.77 4.46
CA ALA A 56 12.49 9.22 3.99
C ALA A 56 12.57 7.74 3.57
N ARG A 57 13.76 7.25 3.19
CA ARG A 57 13.99 5.90 2.66
C ARG A 57 14.45 4.91 3.72
N THR A 58 15.12 5.36 4.78
CA THR A 58 15.80 4.45 5.71
C THR A 58 14.83 3.41 6.31
N ARG A 59 15.30 2.16 6.31
CA ARG A 59 14.61 0.99 6.90
C ARG A 59 15.45 0.30 7.96
N HIS A 60 16.69 0.74 8.14
CA HIS A 60 17.67 0.07 9.00
C HIS A 60 17.45 0.33 10.48
N ILE A 61 16.53 1.24 10.82
CA ILE A 61 16.38 1.75 12.16
C ILE A 61 15.14 1.17 12.86
N ASP A 62 14.06 0.88 12.13
CA ASP A 62 12.77 0.47 12.71
C ASP A 62 11.73 -0.09 11.70
N SER A 63 10.46 -0.14 12.12
CA SER A 63 9.33 -0.69 11.37
C SER A 63 8.87 0.19 10.21
N ASP A 64 8.12 -0.41 9.27
CA ASP A 64 7.56 0.29 8.10
C ASP A 64 6.66 1.49 8.50
N ALA A 65 5.94 1.34 9.61
CA ALA A 65 5.12 2.40 10.19
C ALA A 65 5.93 3.66 10.51
N MET A 66 7.08 3.49 11.15
CA MET A 66 7.96 4.61 11.50
C MET A 66 8.60 5.23 10.26
N ARG A 67 8.89 4.44 9.22
CA ARG A 67 9.27 5.01 7.91
C ARG A 67 8.17 5.91 7.34
N GLY A 68 6.91 5.49 7.43
CA GLY A 68 5.77 6.34 7.05
C GLY A 68 5.74 7.67 7.82
N GLN A 69 6.02 7.64 9.13
CA GLN A 69 6.10 8.85 9.94
C GLN A 69 7.25 9.77 9.50
N ARG A 70 8.43 9.23 9.16
CA ARG A 70 9.54 10.02 8.60
C ARG A 70 9.19 10.66 7.27
N GLN A 71 8.48 9.95 6.39
CA GLN A 71 8.00 10.53 5.14
C GLN A 71 7.05 11.71 5.41
N GLN A 72 6.17 11.60 6.40
CA GLN A 72 5.32 12.71 6.84
C GLN A 72 6.13 13.88 7.41
N LEU A 73 7.17 13.62 8.22
CA LEU A 73 8.07 14.66 8.74
C LEU A 73 8.75 15.44 7.61
N VAL A 74 9.25 14.74 6.59
CA VAL A 74 9.89 15.36 5.43
C VAL A 74 8.89 16.18 4.61
N ILE A 75 7.67 15.67 4.39
CA ILE A 75 6.60 16.41 3.70
C ILE A 75 6.24 17.68 4.47
N GLU A 76 6.08 17.60 5.79
CA GLU A 76 5.78 18.75 6.65
C GLU A 76 6.89 19.80 6.58
N ALA A 77 8.15 19.37 6.60
CA ALA A 77 9.30 20.28 6.48
C ALA A 77 9.34 20.97 5.11
N ILE A 78 9.02 20.26 4.02
CA ILE A 78 8.89 20.84 2.68
C ILE A 78 7.74 21.86 2.65
N LEU A 79 6.57 21.53 3.22
CA LEU A 79 5.43 22.45 3.28
C LEU A 79 5.75 23.71 4.08
N LYS A 80 6.34 23.57 5.26
CA LYS A 80 6.80 24.69 6.09
C LYS A 80 7.83 25.54 5.37
N LYS A 81 8.75 24.92 4.62
CA LYS A 81 9.72 25.65 3.82
C LYS A 81 9.02 26.42 2.71
N LEU A 82 8.13 25.79 1.94
CA LEU A 82 7.35 26.43 0.88
C LEU A 82 6.56 27.64 1.38
N THR A 83 5.88 27.54 2.54
CA THR A 83 5.14 28.66 3.13
C THR A 83 6.06 29.76 3.67
N SER A 84 7.22 29.42 4.23
CA SER A 84 8.20 30.40 4.74
C SER A 84 8.88 31.22 3.64
N VAL A 85 9.05 30.65 2.44
CA VAL A 85 9.73 31.30 1.31
C VAL A 85 8.93 32.52 0.83
N GLY A 86 7.64 32.61 1.19
CA GLY A 86 6.81 33.82 1.13
C GLY A 86 6.58 34.37 -0.28
N SER A 87 7.07 33.69 -1.31
CA SER A 87 7.10 34.17 -2.69
C SER A 87 6.51 33.11 -3.62
N VAL A 88 5.27 33.35 -4.03
CA VAL A 88 4.56 32.57 -5.06
C VAL A 88 5.42 32.43 -6.34
N THR A 89 6.24 33.42 -6.65
CA THR A 89 7.17 33.40 -7.79
C THR A 89 8.24 32.32 -7.65
N LYS A 90 8.80 32.10 -6.45
CA LYS A 90 9.77 31.02 -6.24
C LYS A 90 9.12 29.65 -6.35
N VAL A 91 7.89 29.50 -5.86
CA VAL A 91 7.12 28.26 -6.02
C VAL A 91 6.85 27.97 -7.49
N GLY A 92 6.46 28.98 -8.28
CA GLY A 92 6.33 28.88 -9.74
C GLY A 92 7.60 28.42 -10.42
N ASN A 93 8.74 29.06 -10.12
CA ASN A 93 10.03 28.69 -10.69
C ASN A 93 10.42 27.24 -10.35
N ILE A 94 10.20 26.78 -9.11
CA ILE A 94 10.48 25.40 -8.71
C ILE A 94 9.62 24.42 -9.52
N ILE A 95 8.33 24.72 -9.71
CA ILE A 95 7.42 23.88 -10.49
C ILE A 95 7.87 23.82 -11.96
N ASP A 96 8.27 24.95 -12.53
CA ASP A 96 8.79 25.03 -13.90
C ASP A 96 10.10 24.26 -14.04
N ASP A 97 11.00 24.34 -13.05
CA ASP A 97 12.30 23.67 -13.05
C ASP A 97 12.20 22.15 -12.95
N ILE A 98 11.13 21.62 -12.36
CA ILE A 98 10.85 20.18 -12.24
C ILE A 98 9.83 19.69 -13.27
N ASN A 99 9.42 20.55 -14.20
CA ASN A 99 8.45 20.23 -15.23
C ASN A 99 8.90 19.00 -16.05
N GLY A 100 7.98 18.06 -16.27
CA GLY A 100 8.27 16.77 -16.90
C GLY A 100 8.88 15.70 -15.98
N GLN A 101 9.28 16.04 -14.75
CA GLN A 101 9.70 15.05 -13.74
C GLN A 101 8.63 14.80 -12.67
N PHE A 102 7.65 15.70 -12.57
CA PHE A 102 6.50 15.63 -11.67
C PHE A 102 5.19 15.58 -12.46
N VAL A 103 4.25 14.73 -12.04
CA VAL A 103 2.93 14.60 -12.67
C VAL A 103 1.85 14.99 -11.67
N THR A 104 1.02 15.97 -12.05
CA THR A 104 -0.14 16.40 -11.27
C THR A 104 -1.32 16.75 -12.16
N ASN A 105 -2.51 16.61 -11.59
CA ASN A 105 -3.76 17.09 -12.17
C ASN A 105 -4.20 18.44 -11.60
N LEU A 106 -3.38 19.05 -10.71
CA LEU A 106 -3.61 20.38 -10.18
C LEU A 106 -3.06 21.43 -11.13
N THR A 107 -3.85 22.47 -11.39
CA THR A 107 -3.37 23.67 -12.08
C THR A 107 -2.54 24.54 -11.14
N PHE A 108 -1.76 25.48 -11.69
CA PHE A 108 -1.02 26.45 -10.87
C PHE A 108 -1.95 27.28 -9.97
N ASP A 109 -3.13 27.64 -10.47
CA ASP A 109 -4.14 28.38 -9.70
C ASP A 109 -4.69 27.54 -8.53
N ASP A 110 -4.92 26.24 -8.75
CA ASP A 110 -5.33 25.33 -7.66
C ASP A 110 -4.24 25.30 -6.57
N MET A 111 -2.98 25.14 -6.96
CA MET A 111 -1.85 25.13 -6.02
C MET A 111 -1.73 26.44 -5.23
N LEU A 112 -1.93 27.58 -5.90
CA LEU A 112 -1.93 28.90 -5.25
C LEU A 112 -3.11 29.07 -4.28
N SER A 113 -4.28 28.51 -4.61
CA SER A 113 -5.44 28.51 -3.71
C SER A 113 -5.16 27.73 -2.43
N PHE A 114 -4.50 26.57 -2.54
CA PHE A 114 -4.11 25.75 -1.39
C PHE A 114 -2.99 26.37 -0.56
N TYR A 115 -2.04 27.09 -1.17
CA TYR A 115 -0.98 27.79 -0.45
C TYR A 115 -1.54 28.73 0.64
N LYS A 116 -2.62 29.47 0.32
CA LYS A 116 -3.28 30.37 1.28
C LYS A 116 -4.02 29.65 2.40
N TYR A 117 -4.44 28.41 2.17
CA TYR A 117 -5.15 27.60 3.16
C TYR A 117 -4.16 26.86 4.08
N GLY A 118 -3.05 26.38 3.50
CA GLY A 118 -2.03 25.60 4.21
C GLY A 118 -1.12 26.41 5.13
N SER A 119 -1.06 27.74 5.01
CA SER A 119 -0.23 28.58 5.90
C SER A 119 -0.74 28.63 7.34
N ASP A 120 -2.05 28.43 7.54
CA ASP A 120 -2.74 28.65 8.83
C ASP A 120 -3.33 27.35 9.41
N SER A 121 -3.07 26.20 8.76
CA SER A 121 -3.68 24.92 9.13
C SER A 121 -2.71 24.03 9.91
N GLU A 122 -3.22 23.31 10.91
CA GLU A 122 -2.50 22.21 11.56
C GLU A 122 -2.55 20.95 10.67
N ILE A 123 -1.42 20.25 10.55
CA ILE A 123 -1.33 19.02 9.76
C ILE A 123 -1.47 17.83 10.70
N GLU A 124 -2.65 17.20 10.69
CA GLU A 124 -2.86 15.93 11.37
C GLU A 124 -2.28 14.75 10.57
N LYS A 125 -1.67 13.80 11.28
CA LYS A 125 -1.02 12.63 10.72
C LYS A 125 -1.80 11.38 11.10
N LEU A 126 -2.45 10.78 10.10
CA LEU A 126 -3.20 9.54 10.27
C LEU A 126 -2.44 8.37 9.65
N GLN A 127 -2.46 7.23 10.34
CA GLN A 127 -1.90 5.98 9.84
C GLN A 127 -2.88 4.84 10.12
N ILE A 128 -3.29 4.15 9.05
CA ILE A 128 -4.14 2.96 9.17
C ILE A 128 -3.30 1.85 9.80
N GLN A 129 -3.76 1.34 10.94
CA GLN A 129 -3.13 0.21 11.62
C GLN A 129 -3.65 -1.12 11.06
N GLY A 130 -2.93 -2.18 11.36
CA GLY A 130 -3.16 -3.48 10.75
C GLY A 130 -2.04 -4.45 11.07
N ASP A 131 -2.16 -5.61 10.43
CA ASP A 131 -1.40 -6.79 10.73
C ASP A 131 -0.58 -7.24 9.52
N ASP A 132 0.59 -7.82 9.79
CA ASP A 132 1.37 -8.51 8.78
C ASP A 132 0.65 -9.78 8.31
N CYS A 133 0.67 -10.00 7.00
CA CYS A 133 0.05 -11.13 6.35
C CYS A 133 0.95 -11.72 5.26
N TYR A 134 1.06 -13.04 5.21
CA TYR A 134 1.84 -13.76 4.21
C TYR A 134 0.95 -14.78 3.51
N MET A 135 0.87 -14.70 2.18
CA MET A 135 -0.01 -15.56 1.38
C MET A 135 0.76 -16.21 0.24
N ALA A 136 0.53 -17.50 -0.02
CA ALA A 136 1.05 -18.13 -1.23
C ALA A 136 0.17 -17.77 -2.44
N LYS A 137 0.70 -18.00 -3.64
CA LYS A 137 -0.06 -17.77 -4.87
C LYS A 137 -1.29 -18.68 -4.92
N GLY A 138 -2.48 -18.09 -4.89
CA GLY A 138 -3.76 -18.82 -4.95
C GLY A 138 -4.39 -19.10 -3.59
N ASP A 139 -3.74 -18.75 -2.49
CA ASP A 139 -4.33 -18.82 -1.15
C ASP A 139 -5.28 -17.64 -0.93
N ASP A 140 -6.31 -17.85 -0.11
CA ASP A 140 -7.21 -16.82 0.43
C ASP A 140 -7.02 -16.62 1.95
N THR A 141 -6.21 -17.47 2.59
CA THR A 141 -5.95 -17.41 4.02
C THR A 141 -4.62 -16.73 4.34
N CYS A 142 -4.67 -15.85 5.34
CA CYS A 142 -3.50 -15.16 5.85
C CYS A 142 -2.63 -16.06 6.73
N SER A 143 -1.32 -16.13 6.47
CA SER A 143 -0.33 -16.71 7.40
C SER A 143 0.43 -15.61 8.14
N LYS A 144 0.80 -15.87 9.40
CA LYS A 144 1.69 -15.01 10.19
C LYS A 144 3.18 -15.35 10.01
N SER A 145 3.50 -16.39 9.24
CA SER A 145 4.87 -16.86 9.05
C SER A 145 5.41 -16.52 7.66
N ALA A 146 6.50 -15.77 7.64
CA ALA A 146 7.31 -15.56 6.45
C ALA A 146 8.01 -16.87 6.06
N GLY A 147 7.85 -17.32 4.81
CA GLY A 147 8.54 -18.52 4.29
C GLY A 147 7.74 -19.27 3.22
N GLY A 148 8.43 -20.11 2.45
CA GLY A 148 7.81 -20.99 1.46
C GLY A 148 7.31 -20.29 0.19
N GLY A 149 7.94 -19.18 -0.23
CA GLY A 149 7.52 -18.44 -1.42
C GLY A 149 6.25 -17.58 -1.23
N ARG A 150 5.81 -17.39 0.01
CA ARG A 150 4.67 -16.51 0.34
C ARG A 150 5.05 -15.05 0.15
N THR A 151 4.12 -14.28 -0.41
CA THR A 151 4.23 -12.83 -0.60
C THR A 151 3.65 -12.10 0.60
N TYR A 152 4.30 -11.01 0.99
CA TYR A 152 3.83 -10.13 2.06
C TYR A 152 2.66 -9.25 1.61
N TYR A 153 1.68 -9.11 2.49
CA TYR A 153 0.55 -8.19 2.41
C TYR A 153 0.38 -7.51 3.77
N TYR A 154 0.00 -6.24 3.75
CA TYR A 154 -0.49 -5.55 4.94
C TYR A 154 -2.00 -5.72 5.03
N ASN A 155 -2.51 -6.28 6.12
CA ASN A 155 -3.94 -6.49 6.34
C ASN A 155 -4.49 -5.44 7.31
N PRO A 156 -5.16 -4.37 6.83
CA PRO A 156 -5.66 -3.30 7.69
C PRO A 156 -6.67 -3.80 8.71
N ASP A 157 -6.59 -3.29 9.94
CA ASP A 157 -7.62 -3.53 10.94
C ASP A 157 -8.93 -2.85 10.50
N LYS A 158 -10.03 -3.62 10.51
CA LYS A 158 -11.32 -3.14 9.99
C LYS A 158 -11.92 -2.01 10.83
N LYS A 159 -11.68 -2.02 12.13
CA LYS A 159 -12.15 -0.96 13.04
C LYS A 159 -11.34 0.30 12.82
N GLU A 160 -10.02 0.19 12.73
CA GLU A 160 -9.14 1.32 12.44
C GLU A 160 -9.40 1.92 11.06
N LEU A 161 -9.66 1.09 10.05
CA LEU A 161 -10.09 1.56 8.74
C LEU A 161 -11.39 2.38 8.82
N ALA A 162 -12.36 1.93 9.62
CA ALA A 162 -13.62 2.66 9.82
C ALA A 162 -13.41 3.97 10.59
N ASN A 163 -12.52 3.98 11.59
CA ASN A 163 -12.17 5.18 12.36
C ASN A 163 -11.53 6.23 11.43
N VAL A 164 -10.47 5.87 10.72
CA VAL A 164 -9.77 6.77 9.78
C VAL A 164 -10.71 7.25 8.67
N THR A 165 -11.61 6.38 8.19
CA THR A 165 -12.65 6.78 7.22
C THR A 165 -13.54 7.90 7.78
N ASN A 166 -13.99 7.77 9.02
CA ASN A 166 -14.88 8.76 9.63
C ASN A 166 -14.18 10.05 10.00
N GLU A 167 -12.91 9.98 10.37
CA GLU A 167 -12.06 11.14 10.62
C GLU A 167 -11.85 11.96 9.35
N LEU A 168 -11.45 11.31 8.25
CA LEU A 168 -11.35 11.97 6.93
C LEU A 168 -12.68 12.58 6.48
N ARG A 169 -13.81 11.91 6.73
CA ARG A 169 -15.14 12.45 6.40
C ARG A 169 -15.47 13.66 7.26
N THR A 170 -15.11 13.66 8.54
CA THR A 170 -15.30 14.80 9.44
C THR A 170 -14.50 16.02 8.96
N HIS A 171 -13.25 15.83 8.53
CA HIS A 171 -12.44 16.90 7.94
C HIS A 171 -13.06 17.51 6.68
N LEU A 172 -13.80 16.70 5.92
CA LEU A 172 -14.51 17.13 4.72
C LEU A 172 -15.93 17.66 5.00
N GLY A 173 -16.38 17.71 6.27
CA GLY A 173 -17.75 18.10 6.63
C GLY A 173 -18.82 17.11 6.15
N LEU A 174 -18.45 15.85 5.91
CA LEU A 174 -19.33 14.79 5.42
C LEU A 174 -19.92 13.98 6.58
N PRO A 175 -21.14 13.42 6.44
CA PRO A 175 -21.75 12.59 7.48
C PRO A 175 -20.94 11.32 7.71
N ALA A 176 -20.96 10.76 8.92
CA ALA A 176 -20.25 9.52 9.23
C ALA A 176 -20.62 8.37 8.29
N TYR A 177 -19.61 7.60 7.88
CA TYR A 177 -19.77 6.35 7.17
C TYR A 177 -20.19 5.26 8.15
N THR A 178 -21.42 4.79 8.01
CA THR A 178 -21.91 3.56 8.64
C THR A 178 -21.97 2.49 7.57
N LYS A 179 -21.14 1.47 7.71
CA LYS A 179 -21.19 0.32 6.79
C LYS A 179 -22.50 -0.44 7.07
N SER A 180 -23.52 -0.26 6.24
CA SER A 180 -24.63 -1.21 6.18
C SER A 180 -24.16 -2.42 5.36
N ASP A 181 -24.65 -3.62 5.68
CA ASP A 181 -24.19 -4.92 5.17
C ASP A 181 -24.32 -5.17 3.63
N SER A 182 -24.45 -4.13 2.80
CA SER A 182 -24.61 -4.28 1.35
C SER A 182 -23.32 -4.59 0.57
N ASP A 183 -22.15 -4.47 1.20
CA ASP A 183 -20.86 -4.91 0.63
C ASP A 183 -20.37 -6.21 1.29
N SER A 184 -21.29 -7.13 1.56
CA SER A 184 -20.94 -8.51 1.86
C SER A 184 -20.55 -9.21 0.55
N ASP A 185 -19.35 -9.79 0.55
CA ASP A 185 -18.87 -10.75 -0.44
C ASP A 185 -20.03 -11.57 -1.01
N SER A 186 -20.26 -11.46 -2.32
CA SER A 186 -21.13 -12.35 -3.06
C SER A 186 -20.52 -13.75 -3.09
N LYS A 187 -20.58 -14.45 -1.95
CA LYS A 187 -20.36 -15.88 -1.83
C LYS A 187 -21.58 -16.54 -2.47
N LYS A 188 -21.48 -16.86 -3.75
CA LYS A 188 -22.45 -17.67 -4.49
C LYS A 188 -22.52 -19.06 -3.83
N THR A 189 -23.44 -19.21 -2.89
CA THR A 189 -23.92 -20.52 -2.43
C THR A 189 -24.65 -21.14 -3.62
N LYS A 190 -24.06 -22.15 -4.27
CA LYS A 190 -24.79 -23.00 -5.21
C LYS A 190 -25.66 -23.95 -4.38
N GLU A 191 -26.90 -23.53 -4.16
CA GLU A 191 -27.97 -24.39 -3.70
C GLU A 191 -28.51 -25.19 -4.89
N SER A 192 -28.50 -26.51 -4.73
CA SER A 192 -28.97 -27.50 -5.67
C SER A 192 -30.47 -27.33 -5.92
N LYS A 193 -30.88 -27.10 -7.17
CA LYS A 193 -32.25 -27.39 -7.62
C LYS A 193 -32.22 -28.08 -8.99
N SER A 194 -33.03 -29.13 -9.03
CA SER A 194 -33.22 -30.11 -10.07
C SER A 194 -33.96 -29.56 -11.30
N GLU A 195 -33.85 -30.36 -12.37
CA GLU A 195 -34.73 -30.45 -13.54
C GLU A 195 -34.64 -29.32 -14.58
N ASN A 196 -34.64 -29.56 -15.89
CA ASN A 196 -34.53 -30.74 -16.76
C ASN A 196 -34.34 -30.17 -18.18
N SER A 197 -33.52 -30.78 -19.03
CA SER A 197 -33.72 -30.77 -20.51
C SER A 197 -32.74 -31.74 -21.19
N SER A 198 -33.34 -32.80 -21.75
CA SER A 198 -33.14 -33.35 -23.11
C SER A 198 -32.12 -32.59 -23.97
N GLU A 199 -31.23 -33.21 -24.76
CA GLU A 199 -31.39 -34.39 -25.62
C GLU A 199 -30.05 -34.64 -26.34
N ARG A 200 -29.80 -35.92 -26.73
CA ARG A 200 -29.02 -36.45 -27.89
C ARG A 200 -28.29 -37.73 -27.47
N GLU A 201 -28.95 -38.88 -27.67
CA GLU A 201 -28.84 -39.74 -28.87
C GLU A 201 -27.56 -40.58 -28.91
N SER A 202 -27.67 -41.86 -28.53
CA SER A 202 -27.50 -42.98 -29.47
C SER A 202 -27.70 -44.34 -28.79
N SER A 203 -28.76 -45.03 -29.22
CA SER A 203 -28.77 -46.42 -29.71
C SER A 203 -28.40 -47.57 -28.76
N ASN A 204 -29.40 -48.33 -28.29
CA ASN A 204 -29.84 -49.60 -28.91
C ASN A 204 -30.54 -50.56 -27.93
N ASN A 205 -31.77 -50.92 -28.31
CA ASN A 205 -32.52 -52.17 -28.19
C ASN A 205 -32.36 -53.13 -26.99
N GLU A 206 -33.53 -53.41 -26.40
CA GLU A 206 -33.91 -54.63 -25.68
C GLU A 206 -33.34 -55.92 -26.29
N VAL A 207 -32.80 -56.81 -25.44
CA VAL A 207 -33.13 -58.25 -25.47
C VAL A 207 -33.04 -58.82 -24.05
N LYS A 208 -34.13 -59.48 -23.60
CA LYS A 208 -34.22 -60.38 -22.45
C LYS A 208 -33.14 -61.48 -22.51
N ASN A 209 -32.44 -61.77 -21.40
CA ASN A 209 -32.36 -63.17 -20.95
C ASN A 209 -31.91 -63.36 -19.49
N LYS A 210 -32.43 -64.45 -18.93
CA LYS A 210 -32.21 -65.03 -17.60
C LYS A 210 -30.77 -65.53 -17.38
N ASN A 211 -30.51 -65.82 -16.10
CA ASN A 211 -29.51 -66.73 -15.51
C ASN A 211 -28.21 -66.05 -15.04
N LYS A 212 -27.51 -66.48 -13.98
CA LYS A 212 -27.77 -67.35 -12.81
C LYS A 212 -26.41 -67.38 -12.09
N ASN A 213 -26.43 -67.13 -10.79
CA ASN A 213 -25.46 -67.55 -9.75
C ASN A 213 -23.96 -67.26 -9.85
N SER A 214 -23.44 -67.12 -8.62
CA SER A 214 -22.15 -67.56 -8.09
C SER A 214 -20.98 -66.64 -8.42
N SER A 215 -20.02 -66.35 -7.56
CA SER A 215 -19.64 -66.67 -6.16
C SER A 215 -18.19 -66.19 -6.11
N GLU A 216 -17.72 -65.68 -4.97
CA GLU A 216 -16.37 -65.92 -4.37
C GLU A 216 -15.11 -65.69 -5.26
N ASP A 217 -13.94 -65.28 -4.82
CA ASP A 217 -13.32 -64.83 -3.57
C ASP A 217 -11.86 -64.49 -3.97
N THR A 218 -11.07 -64.07 -2.98
CA THR A 218 -9.59 -64.03 -2.91
C THR A 218 -8.90 -62.83 -3.57
N GLU A 219 -8.27 -61.93 -2.79
CA GLU A 219 -6.90 -62.05 -2.19
C GLU A 219 -5.82 -62.20 -3.29
N THR A 220 -4.67 -61.53 -3.31
CA THR A 220 -3.70 -61.27 -2.22
C THR A 220 -2.60 -60.29 -2.70
N SER A 221 -1.94 -59.65 -1.72
CA SER A 221 -0.49 -59.30 -1.61
C SER A 221 0.20 -58.47 -2.71
N SER A 222 0.71 -57.28 -2.37
CA SER A 222 2.10 -57.00 -1.92
C SER A 222 3.13 -57.01 -3.06
N ASN A 223 3.86 -55.89 -3.22
CA ASN A 223 5.32 -55.90 -2.98
C ASN A 223 5.94 -54.50 -3.13
N ASP A 224 6.89 -54.31 -2.23
CA ASP A 224 7.87 -53.24 -2.08
C ASP A 224 8.92 -53.18 -3.23
N ASN A 225 9.81 -52.20 -3.07
CA ASN A 225 11.09 -51.88 -3.74
C ASN A 225 10.95 -50.62 -4.61
N GLU A 226 11.75 -49.57 -4.44
CA GLU A 226 13.02 -49.35 -3.71
C GLU A 226 13.22 -47.84 -3.51
#